data_AF-A0AAI9EMR8-F1
#
_entry.id   AF-A0AAI9EMR8-F1
#
_cell.length_a   1.000
_cell.length_b   1.000
_cell.length_c   1.000
_cell.angle_alpha   90.00
_cell.angle_beta   90.00
_cell.angle_gamma   90.00
#
_symmetry.space_group_name_H-M   'P 1'
#
loop_
_entity.id
_entity.type
_entity.pdbx_description
1 polymer ?
#
loop_
_entity_poly.entity_id
_entity_poly.type
_entity_poly.pdbx_seq_one_letter_code
_entity_poly.pdbx_strand_id
1 'polypeptide(L)'
;MTNYEILNFLADKGGYYTRTEMVELLKEASPDEIFSADRLTSLRGIMVNSSFIKYDSYRANTRTTQLKIKVISVEPAYERYSGAAAKTARKRKGMDRSWLNDEKPVAQAIRLLMLFNKLILEAKQKSANASN
;
A
#
# COMPACT_ATOMS: atom_id res chain seq x y z
N MET A 1 14.26 -5.78 10.59
CA MET A 1 13.19 -6.57 9.97
C MET A 1 12.48 -5.77 8.89
N THR A 2 12.15 -6.39 7.76
CA THR A 2 11.29 -5.82 6.72
C THR A 2 9.81 -5.86 7.15
N ASN A 3 8.93 -5.13 6.45
CA ASN A 3 7.49 -5.23 6.72
C ASN A 3 6.95 -6.63 6.43
N TYR A 4 7.49 -7.35 5.45
CA TYR A 4 7.09 -8.73 5.14
C TYR A 4 7.43 -9.67 6.30
N GLU A 5 8.66 -9.59 6.81
CA GLU A 5 9.09 -10.37 7.99
C GLU A 5 8.21 -10.10 9.22
N ILE A 6 7.91 -8.82 9.49
CA ILE A 6 7.03 -8.45 10.61
C ILE A 6 5.63 -9.04 10.43
N LEU A 7 5.06 -8.97 9.23
CA LEU A 7 3.71 -9.46 8.98
C LEU A 7 3.63 -10.99 9.07
N ASN A 8 4.64 -11.70 8.57
CA ASN A 8 4.73 -13.15 8.72
C ASN A 8 4.88 -13.55 10.18
N PHE A 9 5.76 -12.87 10.93
CA PHE A 9 5.89 -13.08 12.37
C PHE A 9 4.54 -12.87 13.11
N LEU A 10 3.80 -11.82 12.77
CA LEU A 10 2.49 -11.56 13.37
C LEU A 10 1.44 -12.61 12.98
N ALA A 11 1.49 -13.13 11.75
CA ALA A 11 0.64 -14.22 11.28
C ALA A 11 0.92 -15.51 12.06
N ASP A 12 2.19 -15.85 12.26
CA ASP A 12 2.63 -17.04 13.00
C ASP A 12 2.21 -16.97 14.48
N LYS A 13 2.28 -15.78 15.11
CA LYS A 13 1.80 -15.58 16.48
C LYS A 13 0.28 -15.64 16.61
N GLY A 14 -0.46 -15.31 15.56
CA GLY A 14 -1.90 -15.56 15.45
C GLY A 14 -2.82 -14.77 16.40
N GLY A 15 -2.34 -13.70 17.03
CA GLY A 15 -3.09 -12.90 18.02
C GLY A 15 -3.73 -11.62 17.48
N TYR A 16 -4.56 -11.00 18.31
CA TYR A 16 -5.19 -9.71 18.07
C TYR A 16 -4.49 -8.60 18.84
N TYR A 17 -3.94 -7.65 18.10
CA TYR A 17 -3.08 -6.63 18.70
C TYR A 17 -3.56 -5.21 18.40
N THR A 18 -3.56 -4.39 19.44
CA THR A 18 -3.52 -2.94 19.32
C THR A 18 -2.15 -2.48 18.83
N ARG A 19 -2.02 -1.20 18.49
CA ARG A 19 -0.72 -0.62 18.11
C ARG A 19 0.32 -0.77 19.22
N THR A 20 -0.06 -0.55 20.48
CA THR A 20 0.87 -0.63 21.63
C THR A 20 1.28 -2.07 21.91
N GLU A 21 0.33 -3.00 21.90
CA GLU A 21 0.62 -4.44 22.05
C GLU A 21 1.55 -4.94 20.92
N MET A 22 1.41 -4.42 19.69
CA MET A 22 2.35 -4.74 18.60
C MET A 22 3.77 -4.21 18.87
N VAL A 23 3.93 -3.02 19.46
CA VAL A 23 5.25 -2.47 19.80
C VAL A 23 5.95 -3.39 20.80
N GLU A 24 5.23 -3.77 21.86
CA GLU A 24 5.76 -4.61 22.94
C GLU A 24 6.17 -5.98 22.39
N LEU A 25 5.28 -6.64 21.64
CA LEU A 25 5.55 -7.94 21.04
C LEU A 25 6.78 -7.93 20.10
N LEU A 26 6.94 -6.88 19.29
CA LEU A 26 8.06 -6.78 18.36
C LEU A 26 9.38 -6.41 19.05
N LYS A 27 9.33 -5.62 20.13
CA LYS A 27 10.50 -5.35 20.96
C LYS A 27 10.99 -6.61 21.69
N GLU A 28 10.08 -7.47 22.15
CA GLU A 28 10.45 -8.75 22.75
C GLU A 28 11.07 -9.70 21.73
N ALA A 29 10.56 -9.73 20.51
CA ALA A 29 11.07 -10.61 19.45
C ALA A 29 12.40 -10.13 18.84
N SER A 30 12.61 -8.82 18.76
CA SER A 30 13.79 -8.20 18.16
C SER A 30 14.26 -7.00 19.01
N PRO A 31 14.94 -7.25 20.15
CA PRO A 31 15.33 -6.21 21.11
C PRO A 31 16.26 -5.14 20.52
N ASP A 32 17.07 -5.52 19.54
CA ASP A 32 18.06 -4.65 18.89
C ASP A 32 17.44 -3.72 17.84
N GLU A 33 16.16 -3.90 17.49
CA GLU A 33 15.47 -3.11 16.47
C GLU A 33 14.54 -2.07 17.08
N ILE A 34 14.64 -0.83 16.60
CA ILE A 34 13.79 0.27 17.06
C ILE A 34 12.48 0.28 16.26
N PHE A 35 11.39 -0.13 16.91
CA PHE A 35 10.03 0.00 16.37
C PHE A 35 9.36 1.27 16.88
N SER A 36 9.21 2.26 15.98
CA SER A 36 8.45 3.48 16.29
C SER A 36 6.93 3.27 16.15
N ALA A 37 6.14 4.00 16.94
CA ALA A 37 4.68 3.97 16.84
C ALA A 37 4.18 4.41 15.46
N ASP A 38 4.88 5.32 14.78
CA ASP A 38 4.54 5.79 13.44
C ASP A 38 4.75 4.72 12.37
N ARG A 39 5.85 3.95 12.49
CA ARG A 39 6.11 2.79 11.63
C ARG A 39 4.97 1.78 11.74
N LEU A 40 4.52 1.49 12.95
CA LEU A 40 3.42 0.54 13.18
C LEU A 40 2.06 1.10 12.79
N THR A 41 1.85 2.41 12.91
CA THR A 41 0.64 3.06 12.37
C THR A 41 0.59 2.89 10.85
N SER A 42 1.72 3.10 10.17
CA SER A 42 1.85 2.89 8.73
C SER A 42 1.68 1.42 8.34
N LEU A 43 2.28 0.50 9.10
CA LEU A 43 2.13 -0.94 8.89
C LEU A 43 0.67 -1.39 9.02
N ARG A 44 -0.05 -0.90 10.02
CA ARG A 44 -1.49 -1.17 10.18
C ARG A 44 -2.31 -0.62 9.02
N GLY A 45 -1.95 0.55 8.49
CA GLY A 45 -2.52 1.05 7.25
C GLY A 45 -2.28 0.11 6.06
N ILE A 46 -1.09 -0.48 5.98
CA ILE A 46 -0.79 -1.47 4.93
C ILE A 46 -1.57 -2.77 5.11
N MET A 47 -1.68 -3.29 6.34
CA MET A 47 -2.47 -4.49 6.65
C MET A 47 -3.90 -4.36 6.14
N VAL A 48 -4.52 -3.19 6.36
CA VAL A 48 -5.93 -2.94 6.01
C VAL A 48 -6.14 -2.70 4.52
N ASN A 49 -5.19 -2.03 3.85
CA ASN A 49 -5.38 -1.57 2.47
C ASN A 49 -4.71 -2.45 1.41
N SER A 50 -3.90 -3.44 1.80
CA SER A 50 -3.20 -4.30 0.85
C SER A 50 -4.04 -5.52 0.47
N SER A 51 -4.15 -5.80 -0.84
CA SER A 51 -4.78 -7.02 -1.34
C SER A 51 -3.97 -8.29 -1.04
N PHE A 52 -2.67 -8.16 -0.73
CA PHE A 52 -1.79 -9.29 -0.46
C PHE A 52 -1.81 -9.76 1.01
N ILE A 53 -2.58 -9.08 1.87
CA ILE A 53 -2.60 -9.35 3.30
C ILE A 53 -4.04 -9.68 3.68
N LYS A 54 -4.25 -10.90 4.18
CA LYS A 54 -5.52 -11.26 4.82
C LYS A 54 -5.42 -10.93 6.29
N TYR A 55 -6.39 -10.17 6.79
CA TYR A 55 -6.44 -9.76 8.19
C TYR A 55 -7.86 -9.94 8.73
N ASP A 56 -7.93 -10.08 10.05
CA ASP A 56 -9.18 -9.93 10.80
C ASP A 56 -9.04 -8.72 11.72
N SER A 57 -10.14 -8.07 12.05
CA SER A 57 -10.13 -6.96 12.99
C SER A 57 -11.44 -6.83 13.74
N TYR A 58 -11.35 -6.48 15.02
CA TYR A 58 -12.50 -6.11 15.82
C TYR A 58 -12.19 -4.92 16.70
N ARG A 59 -13.24 -4.23 17.14
CA ARG A 59 -13.15 -3.16 18.12
C ARG A 59 -13.43 -3.75 19.50
N ALA A 60 -12.48 -3.61 20.42
CA ALA A 60 -12.60 -4.19 21.75
C ALA A 60 -13.77 -3.61 22.57
N ASN A 61 -14.21 -2.39 22.25
CA ASN A 61 -15.41 -1.78 22.81
C ASN A 61 -16.07 -0.89 21.74
N THR A 62 -17.39 -0.88 21.66
CA THR A 62 -18.16 0.01 20.77
C THR A 62 -17.92 1.49 21.06
N ARG A 63 -17.49 1.83 22.28
CA ARG A 63 -17.20 3.21 22.72
C ARG A 63 -15.73 3.61 22.58
N THR A 64 -14.79 2.68 22.43
CA THR A 64 -13.37 3.02 22.24
C THR A 64 -12.93 2.77 20.81
N THR A 65 -12.11 3.69 20.29
CA THR A 65 -11.47 3.60 18.96
C THR A 65 -10.35 2.56 18.91
N GLN A 66 -10.24 1.65 19.88
CA GLN A 66 -9.20 0.63 19.94
C GLN A 66 -9.53 -0.53 19.00
N LEU A 67 -9.09 -0.37 17.75
CA LEU A 67 -9.09 -1.41 16.74
C LEU A 67 -7.98 -2.42 17.05
N LYS A 68 -8.33 -3.68 17.28
CA LYS A 68 -7.38 -4.78 17.32
C LYS A 68 -7.34 -5.46 15.96
N ILE A 69 -6.14 -5.74 15.46
CA ILE A 69 -5.92 -6.36 14.15
C ILE A 69 -5.15 -7.65 14.36
N LYS A 70 -5.58 -8.71 13.68
CA LYS A 70 -4.88 -9.98 13.55
C LYS A 70 -4.47 -10.17 12.09
N VAL A 71 -3.22 -10.53 11.85
CA VAL A 71 -2.78 -10.97 10.51
C VAL A 71 -3.14 -12.45 10.39
N ILE A 72 -3.86 -12.82 9.33
CA ILE A 72 -4.25 -14.21 9.05
C ILE A 72 -3.19 -14.86 8.16
N SER A 73 -2.84 -14.19 7.06
CA SER A 73 -1.84 -14.69 6.11
C SER A 73 -1.29 -13.54 5.27
N VAL A 74 -0.06 -13.71 4.80
CA VAL A 74 0.60 -12.78 3.88
C VAL A 74 0.93 -13.55 2.62
N GLU A 75 0.53 -13.03 1.46
CA GLU A 75 0.91 -13.65 0.19
C GLU A 75 2.41 -13.46 -0.07
N PRO A 76 3.14 -14.48 -0.54
CA PRO A 76 4.57 -14.36 -0.84
C PRO A 76 4.90 -13.24 -1.83
N ALA A 77 3.97 -12.92 -2.74
CA ALA A 77 4.10 -11.81 -3.69
C ALA A 77 4.30 -10.44 -2.99
N TYR A 78 3.84 -10.28 -1.74
CA TYR A 78 4.03 -9.06 -0.97
C TYR A 78 5.49 -8.75 -0.66
N GLU A 79 6.36 -9.76 -0.59
CA GLU A 79 7.79 -9.59 -0.31
C GLU A 79 8.43 -8.55 -1.23
N ARG A 80 8.08 -8.58 -2.52
CA ARG A 80 8.56 -7.64 -3.55
C ARG A 80 8.20 -6.18 -3.24
N TYR A 81 7.06 -5.95 -2.60
CA TYR A 81 6.56 -4.61 -2.25
C TYR A 81 6.98 -4.17 -0.84
N SER A 82 7.39 -5.11 0.02
CA SER A 82 7.75 -4.86 1.41
C SER A 82 9.05 -4.06 1.58
N GLY A 83 10.00 -4.21 0.65
CA GLY A 83 11.28 -3.48 0.65
C GLY A 83 11.18 -2.02 0.17
N ALA A 84 10.10 -1.67 -0.53
CA ALA A 84 9.90 -0.33 -1.08
C ALA A 84 9.58 0.73 0.01
N ALA A 85 9.23 0.34 1.23
CA ALA A 85 8.95 1.28 2.31
C ALA A 85 10.23 1.78 3.02
N ALA A 86 11.26 0.93 3.16
CA ALA A 86 12.46 1.25 3.95
C ALA A 86 13.45 2.20 3.24
N LYS A 87 13.52 2.17 1.89
CA LYS A 87 14.44 3.02 1.11
C LYS A 87 13.79 4.29 0.54
N THR A 88 12.47 4.32 0.44
CA THR A 88 11.75 5.39 -0.30
C THR A 88 11.15 6.47 0.60
N ALA A 89 11.14 6.25 1.93
CA ALA A 89 10.68 7.27 2.89
C ALA A 89 11.57 8.53 2.91
N ARG A 90 12.82 8.46 2.39
CA ARG A 90 13.74 9.61 2.41
C ARG A 90 13.71 10.53 1.19
N LYS A 91 13.07 10.17 0.06
CA LYS A 91 12.95 11.08 -1.10
C LYS A 91 11.75 10.72 -1.98
N ARG A 92 10.52 11.08 -1.60
CA ARG A 92 9.46 11.29 -2.62
C ARG A 92 9.64 12.67 -3.23
N LYS A 93 10.74 12.84 -3.98
CA LYS A 93 10.94 13.99 -4.86
C LYS A 93 10.34 13.63 -6.21
N GLY A 94 9.03 13.89 -6.36
CA GLY A 94 8.29 13.49 -7.54
C GLY A 94 8.02 11.99 -7.59
N MET A 95 6.82 11.62 -8.00
CA MET A 95 6.49 10.24 -8.30
C MET A 95 7.32 9.81 -9.51
N ASP A 96 8.37 9.02 -9.29
CA ASP A 96 9.11 8.42 -10.40
C ASP A 96 8.16 7.48 -11.15
N ARG A 97 7.83 7.86 -12.38
CA ARG A 97 6.90 7.15 -13.27
C ARG A 97 7.60 6.03 -14.03
N SER A 98 8.78 5.59 -13.58
CA SER A 98 9.51 4.45 -14.15
C SER A 98 8.65 3.19 -14.25
N TRP A 99 7.76 2.92 -13.28
CA TRP A 99 6.78 1.82 -13.35
C TRP A 99 5.83 1.89 -14.56
N LEU A 100 5.54 3.09 -15.07
CA LEU A 100 4.74 3.28 -16.29
C LEU A 100 5.50 2.85 -17.54
N ASN A 101 6.83 2.76 -17.47
CA ASN A 101 7.67 2.34 -18.60
C ASN A 101 7.95 0.83 -18.59
N ASP A 102 7.79 0.16 -17.45
CA ASP A 102 7.99 -1.29 -17.33
C ASP A 102 6.81 -2.09 -17.90
N GLU A 103 5.58 -1.57 -17.84
CA GLU A 103 4.40 -2.13 -18.51
C GLU A 103 4.16 -1.49 -19.89
N LYS A 104 5.12 -1.70 -20.81
CA LYS A 104 5.07 -1.14 -22.19
C LYS A 104 3.69 -1.25 -22.87
N PRO A 105 2.92 -2.36 -22.78
CA PRO A 105 1.63 -2.46 -23.45
C PRO A 105 0.55 -1.57 -22.83
N VAL A 106 0.48 -1.48 -21.50
CA VAL A 106 -0.58 -0.77 -20.77
C VAL A 106 -0.37 0.73 -20.89
N ALA A 107 0.86 1.20 -20.71
CA ALA A 107 1.18 2.62 -20.88
C ALA A 107 1.01 3.08 -22.34
N GLN A 108 1.30 2.22 -23.31
CA GLN A 108 1.03 2.50 -24.72
C GLN A 108 -0.48 2.58 -25.01
N ALA A 109 -1.28 1.67 -24.44
CA ALA A 109 -2.74 1.72 -24.55
C ALA A 109 -3.33 3.01 -23.96
N ILE A 110 -2.87 3.43 -22.78
CA ILE A 110 -3.29 4.68 -22.14
C ILE A 110 -2.90 5.88 -23.01
N ARG A 111 -1.67 5.93 -23.53
CA ARG A 111 -1.22 7.01 -24.43
C ARG A 111 -2.05 7.08 -25.71
N LEU A 112 -2.37 5.94 -26.32
CA LEU A 112 -3.21 5.88 -27.52
C LEU A 112 -4.63 6.35 -27.24
N LEU A 113 -5.22 5.97 -26.11
CA LEU A 113 -6.56 6.43 -25.70
C LEU A 113 -6.59 7.96 -25.49
N MET A 114 -5.58 8.52 -24.83
CA MET A 114 -5.46 9.97 -24.65
C MET A 114 -5.34 10.71 -25.98
N LEU A 115 -4.55 10.19 -26.92
CA LEU A 115 -4.41 10.77 -28.25
C LEU A 115 -5.72 10.70 -29.04
N PHE A 116 -6.41 9.57 -29.00
CA PHE A 116 -7.71 9.39 -29.66
C PHE A 116 -8.75 10.37 -29.13
N ASN A 117 -8.87 10.51 -27.80
CA ASN A 117 -9.81 11.45 -27.18
C ASN A 117 -9.52 12.90 -27.58
N LYS A 118 -8.24 13.27 -27.71
CA LYS A 118 -7.84 14.60 -28.19
C LYS A 118 -8.28 14.84 -29.63
N LEU A 119 -8.05 13.87 -30.52
CA LEU A 119 -8.46 13.96 -31.92
C LEU A 119 -9.99 14.05 -32.07
N ILE A 120 -10.75 13.31 -31.27
CA ILE A 120 -12.22 13.40 -31.23
C ILE A 120 -12.67 14.81 -30.81
N LEU A 121 -12.03 15.40 -29.80
CA LEU A 121 -12.37 16.74 -29.33
C LEU A 121 -12.10 17.80 -30.40
N GLU A 122 -10.93 17.73 -31.06
CA GLU A 122 -10.57 18.61 -32.16
C GLU A 122 -11.52 18.46 -33.37
N ALA A 123 -11.91 17.22 -33.71
CA ALA A 123 -12.87 16.96 -34.77
C ALA A 123 -14.24 17.56 -34.48
N LYS A 124 -14.73 17.43 -33.23
CA LYS A 124 -15.99 18.03 -32.78
C LYS A 124 -15.97 19.56 -32.83
N GLN A 125 -14.84 20.17 -32.46
CA GLN A 125 -14.67 21.62 -32.55
C GLN A 125 -14.65 22.10 -34.01
N LYS A 126 -13.96 21.38 -34.90
CA LYS A 126 -13.94 21.70 -36.33
C LYS A 126 -15.32 21.54 -36.98
N SER A 127 -16.07 20.49 -36.65
CA SER A 127 -17.43 20.30 -37.18
C SER A 127 -18.42 21.37 -36.69
N ALA A 128 -18.29 21.79 -35.42
CA ALA A 128 -19.11 22.87 -34.87
C ALA A 128 -18.83 24.21 -35.57
N ASN A 129 -17.57 24.49 -35.91
CA ASN A 129 -17.18 25.72 -36.60
C ASN A 129 -17.46 25.71 -38.11
N ALA A 130 -17.63 24.54 -38.74
CA ALA A 130 -17.97 24.41 -40.16
C ALA A 130 -19.49 24.49 -40.43
N SER A 131 -20.31 24.56 -39.39
CA SER A 131 -21.78 24.64 -39.47
C SER A 131 -22.33 26.05 -39.23
N ASN A 132 -21.45 27.05 -39.14
CA ASN A 132 -21.73 28.49 -39.10
C ASN A 132 -21.19 29.15 -40.38
#